data_AF-A0A966DM09-F1
#
_entry.id   AF-A0A966DM09-F1
#
_cell.length_a   1.000
_cell.length_b   1.000
_cell.length_c   1.000
_cell.angle_alpha   90.00
_cell.angle_beta   90.00
_cell.angle_gamma   90.00
#
_symmetry.space_group_name_H-M   'P 1'
#
loop_
_entity.id
_entity.type
_entity.pdbx_description
1 polymer ?
#
loop_
_entity_poly.entity_id
_entity_poly.type
_entity_poly.pdbx_seq_one_letter_code
_entity_poly.pdbx_strand_id
1 'polypeptide(L)'
;MSTAPVQSDRFKVDTSRPRSRMKMRSKLRHVLAVASGMFPLMAGFVYGMSLFRLPAQRAPYYKLIVVFVACGMVSLLFYAWARAEKQRRREVSARNRERKYREREEELRREREKIRMRRAAATAGTPAPAPAKEG
;
A
#
# COMPACT_ATOMS: atom_id res chain seq x y z
N MET A 1 1.57 -12.32 38.41
CA MET A 1 2.01 -11.28 37.46
C MET A 1 3.26 -11.77 36.76
N SER A 2 3.20 -12.06 35.45
CA SER A 2 4.36 -12.59 34.70
C SER A 2 5.32 -11.45 34.36
N THR A 3 6.42 -11.35 35.09
CA THR A 3 7.55 -10.46 34.79
C THR A 3 8.40 -11.11 33.70
N ALA A 4 8.05 -10.86 32.42
CA ALA A 4 8.95 -11.18 31.32
C ALA A 4 10.17 -10.23 31.40
N PRO A 5 11.41 -10.74 31.29
CA PRO A 5 12.61 -9.91 31.37
C PRO A 5 12.69 -8.98 30.17
N VAL A 6 12.59 -7.67 30.41
CA VAL A 6 12.87 -6.65 29.41
C VAL A 6 14.37 -6.69 29.12
N GLN A 7 14.75 -7.26 27.97
CA GLN A 7 16.14 -7.26 27.47
C GLN A 7 16.66 -5.82 27.37
N SER A 8 17.47 -5.39 28.33
CA SER A 8 18.02 -4.04 28.43
C SER A 8 19.39 -3.85 27.76
N ASP A 9 20.10 -4.93 27.42
CA ASP A 9 21.55 -4.81 27.24
C ASP A 9 22.05 -4.48 25.83
N ARG A 10 21.23 -4.58 24.78
CA ARG A 10 21.64 -4.14 23.42
C ARG A 10 20.46 -3.66 22.58
N PHE A 11 19.70 -2.69 23.07
CA PHE A 11 18.76 -1.96 22.20
C PHE A 11 19.55 -0.94 21.35
N LYS A 12 20.37 -1.43 20.42
CA LYS A 12 21.01 -0.59 19.41
C LYS A 12 19.91 -0.14 18.46
N VAL A 13 19.34 1.04 18.71
CA VAL A 13 18.35 1.66 17.84
C VAL A 13 19.00 1.76 16.46
N ASP A 14 18.58 0.90 15.56
CA ASP A 14 19.10 0.83 14.21
C ASP A 14 18.64 2.09 13.43
N THR A 15 19.36 3.19 13.63
CA THR A 15 19.12 4.49 13.00
C THR A 15 19.51 4.51 11.53
N SER A 16 20.18 3.45 11.04
CA SER A 16 20.57 3.27 9.64
C SER A 16 19.40 2.89 8.73
N ARG A 17 18.29 2.42 9.31
CA ARG A 17 17.12 2.00 8.53
C ARG A 17 16.46 3.24 7.92
N PRO A 18 16.45 3.40 6.58
CA PRO A 18 15.88 4.58 5.96
C PRO A 18 14.43 4.73 6.43
N ARG A 19 14.12 5.89 7.04
CA ARG A 19 12.79 6.25 7.57
C ARG A 19 11.76 5.80 6.55
N SER A 20 11.03 4.73 6.87
CA SER A 20 10.15 4.05 5.91
C SER A 20 9.32 5.10 5.15
N ARG A 21 9.54 5.21 3.83
CA ARG A 21 8.80 6.17 2.96
C ARG A 21 7.28 5.99 3.11
N MET A 22 6.84 4.80 3.53
CA MET A 22 5.46 4.51 3.91
C MET A 22 4.97 5.29 5.14
N LYS A 23 5.76 5.42 6.21
CA LYS A 23 5.36 6.20 7.42
C LYS A 23 5.22 7.69 7.11
N MET A 24 6.14 8.26 6.33
CA MET A 24 6.09 9.67 5.94
C MET A 24 4.87 9.97 5.06
N ARG A 25 4.58 9.11 4.08
CA ARG A 25 3.37 9.21 3.25
C ARG A 25 2.08 9.04 4.06
N SER A 26 2.08 8.21 5.09
CA SER A 26 0.92 8.06 5.99
C SER A 26 0.66 9.34 6.79
N LYS A 27 1.70 9.97 7.34
CA LYS A 27 1.58 11.26 8.04
C LYS A 27 1.08 12.36 7.11
N LEU A 28 1.62 12.45 5.89
CA LEU A 28 1.16 13.43 4.89
C LEU A 28 -0.32 13.27 4.54
N ARG A 29 -0.81 12.04 4.34
CA ARG A 29 -2.25 11.80 4.11
C ARG A 29 -3.11 12.22 5.29
N HIS A 30 -2.63 11.99 6.52
CA HIS A 30 -3.39 12.35 7.70
C HIS A 30 -3.45 13.87 7.88
N VAL A 31 -2.32 14.56 7.68
CA VAL A 31 -2.27 16.03 7.68
C VAL A 31 -3.16 16.62 6.59
N LEU A 32 -3.13 16.07 5.37
CA LEU A 32 -4.02 16.49 4.28
C LEU A 32 -5.50 16.26 4.60
N ALA A 33 -5.84 15.14 5.24
CA ALA A 33 -7.21 14.87 5.67
C ALA A 33 -7.69 15.88 6.74
N VAL A 34 -6.85 16.15 7.75
CA VAL A 34 -7.16 17.13 8.80
C VAL A 34 -7.31 18.53 8.20
N ALA A 35 -6.38 18.93 7.32
CA ALA A 35 -6.42 20.20 6.62
C ALA A 35 -7.70 20.35 5.78
N SER A 36 -8.11 19.29 5.07
CA SER A 36 -9.33 19.29 4.26
C SER A 36 -10.61 19.52 5.07
N GLY A 37 -10.62 19.15 6.36
CA GLY A 37 -11.72 19.45 7.27
C GLY A 37 -11.61 20.83 7.93
N MET A 38 -10.39 21.24 8.31
CA MET A 38 -10.18 22.52 8.99
C MET A 38 -10.44 23.73 8.09
N PHE A 39 -10.05 23.69 6.81
CA PHE A 39 -10.20 24.86 5.93
C PHE A 39 -11.66 25.24 5.67
N PRO A 40 -12.60 24.32 5.35
CA PRO A 40 -14.02 24.63 5.27
C PRO A 40 -14.62 25.08 6.60
N LEU A 41 -14.20 24.48 7.73
CA LEU A 41 -14.63 24.90 9.07
C LEU A 41 -14.23 26.35 9.37
N MET A 42 -12.99 26.72 9.05
CA MET A 42 -12.51 28.10 9.19
C MET A 42 -13.25 29.07 8.26
N ALA A 43 -13.54 28.66 7.02
CA ALA A 43 -14.37 29.45 6.12
C ALA A 43 -15.77 29.71 6.69
N GLY A 44 -16.41 28.67 7.24
CA GLY A 44 -17.71 28.78 7.91
C GLY A 44 -17.67 29.68 9.15
N PHE A 45 -16.61 29.57 9.96
CA PHE A 45 -16.40 30.43 11.13
C PHE A 45 -16.25 31.92 10.73
N VAL A 46 -15.42 32.20 9.73
CA VAL A 46 -15.21 33.57 9.21
C VAL A 46 -16.51 34.12 8.59
N TYR A 47 -17.27 33.28 7.89
CA TYR A 47 -18.59 33.65 7.38
C TYR A 47 -19.57 34.00 8.50
N GLY A 48 -19.64 33.16 9.55
CA GLY A 48 -20.45 33.41 10.73
C GLY A 48 -20.09 34.73 11.42
N MET A 49 -18.80 34.99 11.62
CA MET A 49 -18.31 36.28 12.14
C MET A 49 -18.71 37.47 11.26
N SER A 50 -18.73 37.30 9.94
CA SER A 50 -19.08 38.37 9.01
C SER A 50 -20.55 38.82 9.12
N LEU A 51 -21.45 37.93 9.58
CA LEU A 51 -22.88 38.23 9.73
C LEU A 51 -23.13 39.28 10.83
N PHE A 52 -22.32 39.27 11.89
CA PHE A 52 -22.39 40.24 13.00
C PHE A 52 -21.70 41.57 12.69
N ARG A 53 -21.12 41.75 11.50
CA ARG A 53 -20.44 42.97 11.07
C ARG A 53 -21.31 43.83 10.16
N LEU A 54 -21.09 45.15 10.24
CA LEU A 54 -21.66 46.15 9.34
C LEU A 54 -21.34 45.82 7.88
N PRO A 55 -22.27 46.03 6.93
CA PRO A 55 -22.10 45.65 5.53
C PRO A 55 -20.86 46.28 4.87
N ALA A 56 -20.50 47.51 5.23
CA ALA A 56 -19.29 48.19 4.75
C ALA A 56 -17.97 47.47 5.12
N GLN A 57 -17.97 46.67 6.19
CA GLN A 57 -16.79 45.95 6.66
C GLN A 57 -16.72 44.51 6.13
N ARG A 58 -17.71 44.02 5.38
CA ARG A 58 -17.81 42.59 4.97
C ARG A 58 -16.89 42.20 3.81
N ALA A 59 -16.56 43.14 2.92
CA ALA A 59 -15.75 42.91 1.72
C ALA A 59 -14.42 42.15 1.97
N PRO A 60 -13.58 42.48 2.97
CA PRO A 60 -12.37 41.72 3.26
C PRO A 60 -12.65 40.30 3.77
N TYR A 61 -13.74 40.08 4.51
CA TYR A 61 -14.10 38.74 5.02
C TYR A 61 -14.49 37.80 3.89
N TYR A 62 -15.23 38.28 2.88
CA TYR A 62 -15.55 37.47 1.70
C TYR A 62 -14.30 37.04 0.93
N LYS A 63 -13.30 37.92 0.80
CA LYS A 63 -12.01 37.55 0.18
C LYS A 63 -11.30 36.45 0.98
N LEU A 64 -11.27 36.57 2.31
CA LEU A 64 -10.72 35.54 3.20
C LEU A 64 -11.45 34.20 3.08
N ILE A 65 -12.78 34.22 3.03
CA ILE A 65 -13.61 33.01 2.87
C ILE A 65 -13.27 32.32 1.55
N VAL A 66 -13.18 33.06 0.45
CA VAL A 66 -12.82 32.51 -0.86
C VAL A 66 -11.43 31.85 -0.82
N VAL A 67 -10.45 32.48 -0.17
CA VAL A 67 -9.11 31.90 0.01
C VAL A 67 -9.16 30.60 0.82
N PHE A 68 -9.90 30.57 1.92
CA PHE A 68 -10.05 29.36 2.73
C PHE A 68 -10.76 28.24 1.97
N VAL A 69 -11.80 28.56 1.20
CA VAL A 69 -12.52 27.59 0.36
C VAL A 69 -11.59 27.04 -0.72
N ALA A 70 -10.85 27.91 -1.43
CA ALA A 70 -9.89 27.49 -2.45
C ALA A 70 -8.80 26.58 -1.85
N CYS A 71 -8.24 26.95 -0.69
CA CYS A 71 -7.25 26.13 0.00
C CYS A 71 -7.82 24.77 0.46
N GLY A 72 -9.09 24.75 0.89
CA GLY A 72 -9.82 23.53 1.21
C GLY A 72 -10.00 22.62 0.00
N MET A 73 -10.41 23.16 -1.15
CA MET A 73 -10.54 22.39 -2.39
C MET A 73 -9.21 21.78 -2.85
N VAL A 74 -8.12 22.56 -2.81
CA VAL A 74 -6.78 22.06 -3.15
C VAL A 74 -6.38 20.93 -2.22
N SER A 75 -6.61 21.08 -0.91
CA SER A 75 -6.33 20.03 0.08
C SER A 75 -7.13 18.75 -0.18
N LEU A 76 -8.40 18.86 -0.56
CA LEU A 76 -9.25 17.73 -0.95
C LEU A 76 -8.75 17.02 -2.22
N LEU A 77 -8.34 17.78 -3.25
CA LEU A 77 -7.75 17.23 -4.47
C LEU A 77 -6.49 16.42 -4.16
N PHE A 78 -5.58 16.97 -3.34
CA PHE A 78 -4.38 16.25 -2.93
C PHE A 78 -4.68 15.00 -2.11
N TYR A 79 -5.68 15.07 -1.22
CA TYR A 79 -6.12 13.91 -0.45
C TYR A 79 -6.71 12.81 -1.35
N ALA A 80 -7.60 13.18 -2.27
CA ALA A 80 -8.22 12.28 -3.24
C ALA A 80 -7.17 11.64 -4.15
N TRP A 81 -6.23 12.43 -4.67
CA TRP A 81 -5.09 11.94 -5.44
C TRP A 81 -4.24 10.95 -4.64
N ALA A 82 -3.90 11.27 -3.38
CA ALA A 82 -3.12 10.38 -2.52
C ALA A 82 -3.84 9.06 -2.20
N ARG A 83 -5.18 9.05 -2.20
CA ARG A 83 -6.03 7.86 -2.05
C ARG A 83 -6.09 7.05 -3.35
N ALA A 84 -6.30 7.70 -4.49
CA ALA A 84 -6.29 7.06 -5.81
C ALA A 84 -4.93 6.40 -6.11
N GLU A 85 -3.82 7.07 -5.76
CA GLU A 85 -2.46 6.55 -5.87
C GLU A 85 -2.24 5.32 -4.96
N LYS A 86 -2.89 5.27 -3.79
CA LYS A 86 -2.87 4.08 -2.93
C LYS A 86 -3.59 2.91 -3.57
N GLN A 87 -4.73 3.15 -4.21
CA GLN A 87 -5.52 2.13 -4.90
C GLN A 87 -4.76 1.59 -6.11
N ARG A 88 -4.22 2.45 -6.98
CA ARG A 88 -3.37 2.03 -8.12
C ARG A 88 -2.23 1.12 -7.71
N ARG A 89 -1.53 1.45 -6.61
CA ARG A 89 -0.43 0.58 -6.11
C ARG A 89 -0.91 -0.78 -5.61
N ARG A 90 -2.11 -0.85 -5.03
CA ARG A 90 -2.71 -2.12 -4.60
C ARG A 90 -3.08 -2.98 -5.80
N GLU A 91 -3.69 -2.38 -6.83
CA GLU A 91 -4.03 -3.05 -8.08
C GLU A 91 -2.80 -3.58 -8.79
N VAL A 92 -1.75 -2.77 -8.92
CA VAL A 92 -0.47 -3.19 -9.51
C VAL A 92 0.17 -4.31 -8.69
N SER A 93 0.15 -4.21 -7.35
CA SER A 93 0.67 -5.29 -6.50
C SER A 93 -0.15 -6.58 -6.60
N ALA A 94 -1.47 -6.49 -6.76
CA ALA A 94 -2.33 -7.67 -6.93
C ALA A 94 -2.05 -8.36 -8.27
N ARG A 95 -2.01 -7.58 -9.36
CA ARG A 95 -1.65 -8.09 -10.71
C ARG A 95 -0.27 -8.75 -10.73
N ASN A 96 0.72 -8.19 -10.02
CA ASN A 96 2.05 -8.80 -9.93
C ASN A 96 2.07 -10.09 -9.11
N ARG A 97 1.20 -10.23 -8.09
CA ARG A 97 1.07 -11.50 -7.36
C ARG A 97 0.46 -12.56 -8.26
N GLU A 98 -0.61 -12.22 -8.99
CA GLU A 98 -1.25 -13.13 -9.94
C GLU A 98 -0.27 -13.62 -11.02
N ARG A 99 0.57 -12.72 -11.56
CA ARG A 99 1.66 -13.11 -12.49
C ARG A 99 2.64 -14.10 -11.85
N LYS A 100 3.11 -13.83 -10.63
CA LYS A 100 4.01 -14.75 -9.91
C LYS A 100 3.38 -16.12 -9.61
N TYR A 101 2.09 -16.17 -9.32
CA TYR A 101 1.40 -17.45 -9.13
C TYR A 101 1.31 -18.25 -10.43
N ARG A 102 1.00 -17.59 -11.55
CA ARG A 102 0.99 -18.23 -12.88
C ARG A 102 2.37 -18.76 -13.29
N GLU A 103 3.42 -17.96 -13.09
CA GLU A 103 4.80 -18.38 -13.35
C GLU A 103 5.18 -19.63 -12.53
N ARG A 104 4.83 -19.66 -11.23
CA ARG A 104 5.07 -20.83 -10.36
C ARG A 104 4.29 -22.07 -10.80
N GLU A 105 3.05 -21.91 -11.25
CA GLU A 105 2.26 -23.03 -11.77
C GLU A 105 2.85 -23.59 -13.08
N GLU A 106 3.33 -22.72 -13.97
CA GLU A 106 4.01 -23.13 -15.21
C GLU A 106 5.35 -23.82 -14.93
N GLU A 107 6.13 -23.32 -13.97
CA GLU A 107 7.38 -23.97 -13.52
C GLU A 107 7.11 -25.37 -12.96
N LEU A 108 6.11 -25.51 -12.07
CA LEU A 108 5.68 -26.81 -11.52
C LEU A 108 5.23 -27.79 -12.61
N ARG A 109 4.54 -27.31 -13.66
CA ARG A 109 4.14 -28.16 -14.80
C ARG A 109 5.36 -28.64 -15.59
N ARG A 110 6.30 -27.74 -15.91
CA ARG A 110 7.54 -28.09 -16.61
C ARG A 110 8.41 -29.06 -15.81
N GLU A 111 8.47 -28.92 -14.49
CA GLU A 111 9.19 -29.87 -13.63
C GLU A 111 8.52 -31.25 -13.64
N ARG A 112 7.19 -31.32 -13.57
CA ARG A 112 6.45 -32.60 -13.65
C ARG A 112 6.64 -33.29 -15.00
N GLU A 113 6.65 -32.54 -16.10
CA GLU A 113 6.91 -33.08 -17.44
C GLU A 113 8.35 -33.61 -17.56
N LYS A 114 9.35 -32.88 -17.04
CA LYS A 114 10.74 -33.36 -16.99
C LYS A 114 10.89 -34.64 -16.17
N ILE A 115 10.20 -34.75 -15.04
CA ILE A 115 10.21 -35.97 -14.21
C ILE A 115 9.55 -37.14 -14.95
N ARG A 116 8.42 -36.90 -15.65
CA ARG A 116 7.77 -37.93 -16.47
C ARG A 116 8.66 -38.40 -17.62
N MET A 117 9.32 -37.48 -18.33
CA MET A 117 10.26 -37.85 -19.41
C MET A 117 11.47 -38.62 -18.88
N ARG A 118 12.03 -38.22 -17.73
CA ARG A 118 13.12 -38.97 -17.07
C ARG A 118 12.70 -40.38 -16.65
N ARG A 119 11.48 -40.54 -16.10
CA ARG A 119 10.94 -41.86 -15.74
C ARG A 119 10.65 -42.72 -16.97
N ALA A 120 10.07 -42.16 -18.03
CA ALA A 120 9.83 -42.88 -19.27
C ALA A 120 11.14 -43.36 -19.94
N ALA A 121 12.17 -42.51 -19.98
CA ALA A 121 13.50 -42.89 -20.45
C ALA A 121 14.14 -43.98 -19.59
N ALA A 122 14.00 -43.91 -18.26
CA ALA A 122 14.48 -44.94 -17.36
C ALA A 122 13.72 -46.28 -17.53
N THR A 123 12.44 -46.25 -17.90
CA THR A 123 11.63 -47.46 -18.13
C THR A 123 11.94 -48.08 -19.50
N ALA A 124 12.26 -47.26 -20.51
CA ALA A 124 12.67 -47.73 -21.84
C ALA A 124 14.10 -48.28 -21.89
N GLY A 125 14.96 -47.90 -20.92
CA GLY A 125 16.34 -48.38 -20.81
C GLY A 125 16.52 -49.68 -20.02
N THR A 126 15.45 -50.23 -19.43
CA THR A 126 15.52 -51.49 -18.67
C THR A 126 15.22 -52.67 -19.60
N PRO A 127 16.20 -53.49 -20.02
CA PRO A 127 15.92 -54.69 -20.78
C PRO A 127 15.10 -55.66 -19.92
N ALA A 128 14.07 -56.27 -20.52
CA ALA A 128 13.17 -57.21 -19.84
C ALA A 128 13.96 -58.33 -19.16
N PRO A 129 13.59 -58.74 -17.93
CA PRO A 129 14.26 -59.85 -17.25
C PRO A 129 14.09 -61.12 -18.09
N ALA A 130 15.22 -61.79 -18.37
CA ALA A 130 15.27 -63.00 -19.17
C ALA A 130 14.37 -64.09 -18.55
N PRO A 131 13.67 -64.90 -19.37
CA PRO A 131 12.76 -65.93 -18.86
C PRO A 131 13.53 -66.92 -17.98
N ALA A 132 13.05 -67.10 -16.76
CA ALA A 132 13.62 -68.04 -15.81
C ALA A 132 13.53 -69.46 -16.40
N LYS A 133 14.68 -70.12 -16.59
CA LYS A 133 14.72 -71.54 -16.92
C LYS A 133 14.38 -72.32 -15.64
N GLU A 134 13.21 -72.95 -15.65
CA GLU A 134 12.86 -73.99 -14.69
C GLU A 134 13.75 -75.23 -14.96
N GLY A 135 14.38 -75.72 -13.90
CA GLY A 135 15.19 -76.94 -13.88
C GLY A 135 15.15 -77.54 -12.49
#